data_AF-A0A7X7H2P5-F1
#
_entry.id   AF-A0A7X7H2P5-F1
#
_cell.length_a   1.000
_cell.length_b   1.000
_cell.length_c   1.000
_cell.angle_alpha   90.00
_cell.angle_beta   90.00
_cell.angle_gamma   90.00
#
_symmetry.space_group_name_H-M   'P 1'
#
loop_
_entity.id
_entity.type
_entity.pdbx_description
1 polymer ?
#
loop_
_entity_poly.entity_id
_entity_poly.type
_entity_poly.pdbx_seq_one_letter_code
_entity_poly.pdbx_strand_id
1 'polypeptide(L)'
;MKRIFEIDPWKVITHNFDPKDKRLQESMTAIGNDYMGMRGNFEEGYSGDSLQGTYLAGVWFPDKTVVGWWKNGYPKYFGKTPNAPSFIGIGITVNGEKIDLAKVKFDDFELALDMHQGLLTRSFVYEGKDVKVKFEFERFLHIIQKEAALIKVKATVLEGHAKIDFDSTLDGTVVNEDSNYGDRFWIPLGEDKDEKSIQVKTKANPYDVPQFTVLLKESLRHNGETVNGDVTTEDAKLSEKFSVDLNENESYELEKDVIVVT
;
A
#
# COMPACT_ATOMS: atom_id res chain seq x y z
N MET A 1 -10.81 24.97 5.74
CA MET A 1 -10.66 23.89 6.74
C MET A 1 -11.94 23.07 6.73
N LYS A 2 -11.82 21.74 6.59
CA LYS A 2 -12.93 20.77 6.46
C LYS A 2 -12.67 19.64 7.46
N ARG A 3 -13.72 19.13 8.11
CA ARG A 3 -13.68 17.90 8.91
C ARG A 3 -14.35 16.81 8.10
N ILE A 4 -13.65 15.69 7.89
CA ILE A 4 -14.13 14.57 7.06
C ILE A 4 -14.29 13.26 7.85
N PHE A 5 -13.96 13.28 9.14
CA PHE A 5 -14.10 12.18 10.08
C PHE A 5 -15.03 12.61 11.22
N GLU A 6 -15.66 11.62 11.83
CA GLU A 6 -16.52 11.75 12.99
C GLU A 6 -15.70 11.96 14.27
N ILE A 7 -16.38 12.30 15.36
CA ILE A 7 -15.75 12.42 16.67
C ILE A 7 -16.04 11.12 17.41
N ASP A 8 -14.99 10.35 17.66
CA ASP A 8 -15.04 9.16 18.51
C ASP A 8 -13.86 9.22 19.51
N PRO A 9 -14.02 8.70 20.75
CA PRO A 9 -12.95 8.73 21.75
C PRO A 9 -11.66 7.99 21.36
N TRP A 10 -11.77 6.93 20.56
CA TRP A 10 -10.65 6.04 20.22
C TRP A 10 -10.47 5.81 18.72
N LYS A 11 -11.44 6.17 17.89
CA LYS A 11 -11.39 5.98 16.45
C LYS A 11 -11.36 7.29 15.68
N VAL A 12 -10.56 7.31 14.63
CA VAL A 12 -10.72 8.30 13.54
C VAL A 12 -11.53 7.59 12.45
N ILE A 13 -12.85 7.75 12.49
CA ILE A 13 -13.81 6.98 11.67
C ILE A 13 -14.63 7.88 10.73
N THR A 14 -14.96 7.36 9.54
CA THR A 14 -15.86 8.00 8.59
C THR A 14 -16.64 6.96 7.81
N HIS A 15 -17.92 7.25 7.56
CA HIS A 15 -18.77 6.47 6.66
C HIS A 15 -18.92 7.10 5.27
N ASN A 16 -18.09 8.10 4.96
CA ASN A 16 -18.17 8.85 3.71
C ASN A 16 -16.86 8.80 2.95
N PHE A 17 -16.97 8.56 1.64
CA PHE A 17 -15.86 8.69 0.70
C PHE A 17 -16.13 9.83 -0.29
N ASP A 18 -15.23 10.81 -0.32
CA ASP A 18 -15.22 11.88 -1.32
C ASP A 18 -13.85 11.88 -2.02
N PRO A 19 -13.78 11.60 -3.35
CA PRO A 19 -12.54 11.64 -4.11
C PRO A 19 -11.73 12.93 -3.94
N LYS A 20 -12.39 14.07 -3.67
CA LYS A 20 -11.74 15.38 -3.50
C LYS A 20 -10.95 15.49 -2.20
N ASP A 21 -11.27 14.67 -1.20
CA ASP A 21 -10.58 14.65 0.08
C ASP A 21 -9.61 13.47 0.21
N LYS A 22 -9.37 12.70 -0.86
CA LYS A 22 -8.59 11.45 -0.78
C LYS A 22 -7.22 11.64 -0.13
N ARG A 23 -6.44 12.65 -0.54
CA ARG A 23 -5.14 12.95 0.07
C ARG A 23 -5.25 13.36 1.54
N LEU A 24 -6.33 14.05 1.93
CA LEU A 24 -6.57 14.41 3.34
C LEU A 24 -6.92 13.16 4.15
N GLN A 25 -7.81 12.31 3.64
CA GLN A 25 -8.18 11.03 4.24
C GLN A 25 -6.94 10.15 4.47
N GLU A 26 -6.11 9.96 3.43
CA GLU A 26 -4.86 9.20 3.50
C GLU A 26 -3.87 9.72 4.56
N SER A 27 -3.82 11.03 4.77
CA SER A 27 -2.97 11.61 5.81
C SER A 27 -3.51 11.31 7.21
N MET A 28 -4.82 11.39 7.40
CA MET A 28 -5.47 11.18 8.70
C MET A 28 -5.45 9.71 9.14
N THR A 29 -5.40 8.78 8.19
CA THR A 29 -5.37 7.33 8.43
C THR A 29 -4.00 6.71 8.20
N ALA A 30 -2.94 7.51 8.31
CA ALA A 30 -1.57 7.00 8.31
C ALA A 30 -1.29 6.13 9.54
N ILE A 31 -0.48 5.08 9.36
CA ILE A 31 -0.05 4.15 10.41
C ILE A 31 1.48 4.06 10.44
N GLY A 32 2.05 3.72 11.59
CA GLY A 32 3.50 3.65 11.79
C GLY A 32 3.90 2.87 13.04
N ASN A 33 5.12 2.32 13.04
CA ASN A 33 5.68 1.55 14.15
C ASN A 33 7.14 1.94 14.50
N ASP A 34 7.50 3.21 14.29
CA ASP A 34 8.86 3.77 14.44
C ASP A 34 9.87 3.28 13.39
N TYR A 35 9.86 2.01 13.01
CA TYR A 35 10.71 1.46 11.95
C TYR A 35 10.23 1.88 10.55
N MET A 36 8.93 1.82 10.32
CA MET A 36 8.30 2.24 9.08
C MET A 36 6.98 2.95 9.33
N GLY A 37 6.52 3.70 8.33
CA GLY A 37 5.23 4.35 8.34
C GLY A 37 4.67 4.51 6.94
N MET A 38 3.36 4.61 6.82
CA MET A 38 2.70 4.78 5.54
C MET A 38 1.40 5.55 5.67
N ARG A 39 0.98 6.13 4.55
CA ARG A 39 -0.31 6.78 4.41
C ARG A 39 -1.43 5.73 4.35
N GLY A 40 -2.67 6.15 4.55
CA GLY A 40 -3.88 5.35 4.37
C GLY A 40 -4.20 5.02 2.91
N ASN A 41 -3.21 4.66 2.08
CA ASN A 41 -3.40 4.27 0.68
C ASN A 41 -4.21 2.96 0.59
N PHE A 42 -4.95 2.75 -0.50
CA PHE A 42 -5.77 1.55 -0.70
C PHE A 42 -4.96 0.41 -1.35
N GLU A 43 -5.12 -0.79 -0.81
CA GLU A 43 -4.40 -2.02 -1.18
C GLU A 43 -4.68 -2.43 -2.63
N GLU A 44 -5.94 -2.33 -3.07
CA GLU A 44 -6.42 -2.67 -4.41
C GLU A 44 -6.03 -1.66 -5.49
N GLY A 45 -5.43 -0.55 -5.07
CA GLY A 45 -5.10 0.59 -5.90
C GLY A 45 -6.26 1.58 -6.02
N TYR A 46 -5.92 2.76 -6.52
CA TYR A 46 -6.87 3.85 -6.71
C TYR A 46 -6.35 4.75 -7.82
N SER A 47 -7.14 4.97 -8.87
CA SER A 47 -6.67 5.75 -10.04
C SER A 47 -6.97 7.24 -9.98
N GLY A 48 -7.74 7.69 -8.98
CA GLY A 48 -8.00 9.11 -8.75
C GLY A 48 -6.82 9.83 -8.09
N ASP A 49 -7.02 11.11 -7.73
CA ASP A 49 -5.99 11.87 -7.01
C ASP A 49 -5.68 11.26 -5.64
N SER A 50 -4.41 10.97 -5.41
CA SER A 50 -3.89 10.27 -4.24
C SER A 50 -2.40 10.58 -4.10
N LEU A 51 -1.86 10.41 -2.89
CA LEU A 51 -0.43 10.46 -2.65
C LEU A 51 0.04 9.13 -2.07
N GLN A 52 0.64 8.27 -2.90
CA GLN A 52 1.30 7.04 -2.45
C GLN A 52 2.46 7.39 -1.53
N GLY A 53 2.53 6.79 -0.35
CA GLY A 53 3.64 7.07 0.58
C GLY A 53 3.86 5.97 1.60
N THR A 54 5.00 5.30 1.48
CA THR A 54 5.60 4.41 2.48
C THR A 54 7.00 4.94 2.80
N TYR A 55 7.41 4.90 4.06
CA TYR A 55 8.66 5.51 4.52
C TYR A 55 9.34 4.60 5.53
N LEU A 56 10.67 4.48 5.42
CA LEU A 56 11.50 3.66 6.31
C LEU A 56 12.41 4.59 7.12
N ALA A 57 12.44 4.41 8.44
CA ALA A 57 13.22 5.26 9.32
C ALA A 57 14.72 5.13 9.03
N GLY A 58 15.41 6.26 8.97
CA GLY A 58 16.85 6.30 8.69
C GLY A 58 17.23 6.06 7.23
N VAL A 59 16.30 5.70 6.36
CA VAL A 59 16.51 5.62 4.90
C VAL A 59 16.23 6.98 4.28
N TRP A 60 17.22 7.57 3.62
CA TRP A 60 17.08 8.88 2.99
C TRP A 60 17.91 9.00 1.70
N PHE A 61 17.60 10.00 0.89
CA PHE A 61 18.29 10.29 -0.35
C PHE A 61 18.73 11.77 -0.38
N PRO A 62 19.99 12.07 -0.78
CA PRO A 62 20.49 13.43 -0.91
C PRO A 62 20.07 14.03 -2.25
N ASP A 63 18.84 14.54 -2.33
CA ASP A 63 18.34 15.13 -3.58
C ASP A 63 19.04 16.46 -3.85
N LYS A 64 19.54 16.64 -5.08
CA LYS A 64 20.37 17.80 -5.43
C LYS A 64 19.57 19.10 -5.24
N THR A 65 20.17 20.08 -4.58
CA THR A 65 19.51 21.36 -4.28
C THR A 65 19.04 22.06 -5.56
N VAL A 66 17.76 22.43 -5.59
CA VAL A 66 17.16 23.30 -6.61
C VAL A 66 16.72 24.60 -5.94
N VAL A 67 17.21 25.72 -6.46
CA VAL A 67 16.90 27.08 -5.97
C VAL A 67 16.79 28.03 -7.16
N GLY A 68 16.02 29.11 -7.01
CA GLY A 68 15.92 30.12 -8.06
C GLY A 68 17.27 30.80 -8.36
N TRP A 69 18.02 31.18 -7.31
CA TRP A 69 19.34 31.81 -7.42
C TRP A 69 20.27 31.30 -6.31
N TRP A 70 21.48 30.88 -6.68
CA TRP A 70 22.45 30.35 -5.72
C TRP A 70 22.99 31.43 -4.78
N LYS A 71 23.28 31.04 -3.53
CA LYS A 71 23.90 31.88 -2.50
C LYS A 71 25.04 31.15 -1.80
N ASN A 72 26.06 31.89 -1.38
CA ASN A 72 27.17 31.33 -0.61
C ASN A 72 26.64 30.72 0.68
N GLY A 73 27.00 29.46 0.94
CA GLY A 73 26.55 28.71 2.11
C GLY A 73 25.34 27.79 1.87
N TYR A 74 24.73 27.79 0.69
CA TYR A 74 23.66 26.83 0.39
C TYR A 74 24.16 25.38 0.41
N PRO A 75 23.35 24.45 0.96
CA PRO A 75 23.70 23.04 1.00
C PRO A 75 23.71 22.46 -0.42
N LYS A 76 24.57 21.47 -0.64
CA LYS A 76 24.70 20.80 -1.95
C LYS A 76 23.48 19.93 -2.29
N TYR A 77 22.77 19.46 -1.26
CA TYR A 77 21.60 18.59 -1.37
C TYR A 77 20.59 18.89 -0.26
N PHE A 78 19.37 18.39 -0.45
CA PHE A 78 18.31 18.33 0.53
C PHE A 78 18.02 16.86 0.84
N GLY A 79 18.31 16.44 2.08
CA GLY A 79 18.02 15.08 2.51
C GLY A 79 16.51 14.87 2.63
N LYS A 80 15.97 13.91 1.88
CA LYS A 80 14.56 13.54 1.93
C LYS A 80 14.40 12.05 2.13
N THR A 81 13.37 11.64 2.87
CA THR A 81 12.99 10.23 2.96
C THR A 81 12.33 9.84 1.64
N PRO A 82 12.92 8.93 0.84
CA PRO A 82 12.31 8.48 -0.39
C PRO A 82 10.99 7.77 -0.09
N ASN A 83 10.05 7.82 -1.02
CA ASN A 83 8.93 6.89 -1.01
C ASN A 83 9.52 5.49 -1.18
N ALA A 84 9.36 4.63 -0.18
CA ALA A 84 9.90 3.28 -0.17
C ALA A 84 9.09 2.37 -1.12
N PRO A 85 9.68 1.25 -1.57
CA PRO A 85 8.95 0.24 -2.31
C PRO A 85 7.60 -0.11 -1.67
N SER A 86 6.54 -0.14 -2.48
CA SER A 86 5.21 -0.48 -2.01
C SER A 86 5.10 -1.98 -1.81
N PHE A 87 4.58 -2.38 -0.65
CA PHE A 87 4.37 -3.79 -0.32
C PHE A 87 2.92 -4.11 0.03
N ILE A 88 2.01 -3.12 0.00
CA ILE A 88 0.61 -3.32 0.41
C ILE A 88 -0.29 -3.75 -0.75
N GLY A 89 0.24 -3.81 -1.97
CA GLY A 89 -0.57 -4.01 -3.17
C GLY A 89 -1.26 -5.38 -3.16
N ILE A 90 -2.57 -5.37 -3.30
CA ILE A 90 -3.44 -6.53 -3.49
C ILE A 90 -4.49 -6.12 -4.52
N GLY A 91 -4.14 -6.17 -5.80
CA GLY A 91 -5.10 -5.89 -6.87
C GLY A 91 -6.26 -6.88 -6.82
N ILE A 92 -7.48 -6.39 -6.97
CA ILE A 92 -8.70 -7.21 -6.91
C ILE A 92 -9.48 -7.00 -8.20
N THR A 93 -9.87 -8.09 -8.84
CA THR A 93 -10.77 -8.08 -10.01
C THR A 93 -11.94 -9.02 -9.74
N VAL A 94 -13.17 -8.53 -9.87
CA VAL A 94 -14.39 -9.33 -9.69
C VAL A 94 -15.07 -9.51 -11.03
N ASN A 95 -15.20 -10.75 -11.50
CA ASN A 95 -15.81 -11.10 -12.79
C ASN A 95 -15.24 -10.30 -13.98
N GLY A 96 -13.94 -10.00 -13.96
CA GLY A 96 -13.24 -9.22 -14.97
C GLY A 96 -13.28 -7.70 -14.78
N GLU A 97 -13.98 -7.17 -13.77
CA GLU A 97 -13.98 -5.75 -13.42
C GLU A 97 -12.99 -5.46 -12.29
N LYS A 98 -12.01 -4.60 -12.56
CA LYS A 98 -11.01 -4.22 -11.56
C LYS A 98 -11.64 -3.31 -10.51
N ILE A 99 -11.47 -3.66 -9.24
CA ILE A 99 -11.89 -2.82 -8.12
C ILE A 99 -10.97 -1.59 -8.05
N ASP A 100 -11.59 -0.43 -8.22
CA ASP A 100 -10.95 0.89 -8.18
C ASP A 100 -12.02 1.89 -7.74
N LEU A 101 -11.97 2.32 -6.47
CA LEU A 101 -13.00 3.18 -5.87
C LEU A 101 -13.11 4.57 -6.53
N ALA A 102 -12.21 4.92 -7.46
CA ALA A 102 -12.37 6.10 -8.30
C ALA A 102 -13.39 5.91 -9.45
N LYS A 103 -13.76 4.66 -9.76
CA LYS A 103 -14.51 4.29 -10.96
C LYS A 103 -15.70 3.40 -10.68
N VAL A 104 -15.54 2.41 -9.82
CA VAL A 104 -16.58 1.41 -9.56
C VAL A 104 -17.70 1.98 -8.71
N LYS A 105 -18.89 1.39 -8.82
CA LYS A 105 -20.00 1.68 -7.92
C LYS A 105 -19.82 0.87 -6.64
N PHE A 106 -20.01 1.52 -5.50
CA PHE A 106 -19.99 0.89 -4.19
C PHE A 106 -20.90 1.63 -3.21
N ASP A 107 -21.26 0.95 -2.12
CA ASP A 107 -21.98 1.51 -0.99
C ASP A 107 -21.40 1.00 0.35
N ASP A 108 -22.05 1.35 1.46
CA ASP A 108 -21.70 0.94 2.83
C ASP A 108 -20.21 1.13 3.18
N PHE A 109 -19.67 2.28 2.77
CA PHE A 109 -18.27 2.61 3.00
C PHE A 109 -18.03 2.94 4.47
N GLU A 110 -17.00 2.33 5.06
CA GLU A 110 -16.45 2.69 6.37
C GLU A 110 -14.93 2.70 6.28
N LEU A 111 -14.30 3.69 6.91
CA LEU A 111 -12.86 3.74 7.13
C LEU A 111 -12.60 4.19 8.56
N ALA A 112 -11.88 3.38 9.33
CA ALA A 112 -11.57 3.67 10.71
C ALA A 112 -10.10 3.38 11.03
N LEU A 113 -9.44 4.34 11.68
CA LEU A 113 -8.19 4.10 12.39
C LEU A 113 -8.49 3.95 13.88
N ASP A 114 -8.31 2.74 14.41
CA ASP A 114 -8.39 2.48 15.85
C ASP A 114 -7.06 2.89 16.51
N MET A 115 -7.09 3.98 17.27
CA MET A 115 -5.91 4.55 17.93
C MET A 115 -5.47 3.74 19.15
N HIS A 116 -6.35 2.91 19.71
CA HIS A 116 -6.03 2.07 20.86
C HIS A 116 -5.25 0.83 20.43
N GLN A 117 -5.62 0.22 19.31
CA GLN A 117 -4.97 -0.99 18.78
C GLN A 117 -3.90 -0.69 17.72
N GLY A 118 -3.93 0.48 17.09
CA GLY A 118 -3.08 0.79 15.92
C GLY A 118 -3.53 0.05 14.66
N LEU A 119 -4.82 -0.25 14.55
CA LEU A 119 -5.41 -1.02 13.46
C LEU A 119 -6.14 -0.09 12.49
N LEU A 120 -5.79 -0.15 11.21
CA LEU A 120 -6.55 0.50 10.15
C LEU A 120 -7.53 -0.50 9.57
N THR A 121 -8.82 -0.16 9.59
CA THR A 121 -9.88 -0.97 8.98
C THR A 121 -10.63 -0.18 7.91
N ARG A 122 -11.09 -0.89 6.88
CA ARG A 122 -11.92 -0.31 5.83
C ARG A 122 -12.90 -1.35 5.31
N SER A 123 -14.13 -0.95 5.03
CA SER A 123 -15.09 -1.81 4.35
C SER A 123 -15.91 -1.04 3.32
N PHE A 124 -16.42 -1.75 2.34
CA PHE A 124 -17.42 -1.27 1.40
C PHE A 124 -18.09 -2.47 0.72
N VAL A 125 -19.26 -2.25 0.14
CA VAL A 125 -19.93 -3.21 -0.73
C VAL A 125 -19.76 -2.77 -2.17
N TYR A 126 -19.05 -3.57 -2.95
CA TYR A 126 -18.96 -3.40 -4.39
C TYR A 126 -20.26 -3.87 -5.06
N GLU A 127 -20.80 -3.03 -5.95
CA GLU A 127 -22.00 -3.34 -6.74
C GLU A 127 -21.61 -3.51 -8.22
N GLY A 128 -21.45 -4.76 -8.64
CA GLY A 128 -21.30 -5.12 -10.04
C GLY A 128 -22.66 -5.26 -10.75
N LYS A 129 -22.62 -5.72 -12.01
CA LYS A 129 -23.84 -5.89 -12.83
C LYS A 129 -24.82 -6.91 -12.23
N ASP A 130 -24.33 -8.09 -11.89
CA ASP A 130 -25.12 -9.25 -11.43
C ASP A 130 -24.48 -9.87 -10.16
N VAL A 131 -23.69 -9.08 -9.41
CA VAL A 131 -22.94 -9.54 -8.23
C VAL A 131 -22.78 -8.41 -7.22
N LYS A 132 -22.91 -8.71 -5.93
CA LYS A 132 -22.52 -7.81 -4.85
C LYS A 132 -21.50 -8.48 -3.95
N VAL A 133 -20.41 -7.80 -3.64
CA VAL A 133 -19.33 -8.33 -2.80
C VAL A 133 -18.99 -7.32 -1.72
N LYS A 134 -19.12 -7.74 -0.46
CA LYS A 134 -18.58 -6.98 0.68
C LYS A 134 -17.08 -7.22 0.76
N PHE A 135 -16.31 -6.15 0.75
CA PHE A 135 -14.90 -6.20 1.06
C PHE A 135 -14.63 -5.60 2.44
N GLU A 136 -13.81 -6.27 3.21
CA GLU A 136 -13.36 -5.86 4.55
C GLU A 136 -11.83 -5.96 4.57
N PHE A 137 -11.17 -4.85 4.89
CA PHE A 137 -9.72 -4.71 4.93
C PHE A 137 -9.30 -4.41 6.37
N GLU A 138 -8.25 -5.06 6.82
CA GLU A 138 -7.59 -4.78 8.09
C GLU A 138 -6.09 -4.77 7.88
N ARG A 139 -5.39 -3.76 8.40
CA ARG A 139 -3.93 -3.78 8.39
C ARG A 139 -3.32 -3.05 9.57
N PHE A 140 -2.12 -3.49 9.94
CA PHE A 140 -1.28 -2.80 10.91
C PHE A 140 0.20 -3.05 10.64
N LEU A 141 1.03 -2.16 11.19
CA LEU A 141 2.48 -2.33 11.23
C LEU A 141 2.86 -2.83 12.62
N HIS A 142 3.52 -3.99 12.70
CA HIS A 142 3.69 -4.70 13.95
C HIS A 142 4.68 -3.97 14.87
N ILE A 143 4.29 -3.64 16.11
CA ILE A 143 5.12 -2.81 17.00
C ILE A 143 6.25 -3.58 17.71
N ILE A 144 6.09 -4.90 17.90
CA ILE A 144 7.14 -5.79 18.44
C ILE A 144 8.09 -6.29 17.32
N GLN A 145 7.56 -6.99 16.31
CA GLN A 145 8.33 -7.34 15.10
C GLN A 145 8.31 -6.16 14.13
N LYS A 146 9.17 -5.18 14.35
CA LYS A 146 9.14 -3.89 13.67
C LYS A 146 9.22 -3.96 12.14
N GLU A 147 9.81 -5.02 11.60
CA GLU A 147 9.98 -5.28 10.17
C GLU A 147 8.69 -5.82 9.51
N ALA A 148 7.67 -6.20 10.29
CA ALA A 148 6.48 -6.87 9.79
C ALA A 148 5.31 -5.90 9.52
N ALA A 149 4.67 -6.07 8.37
CA ALA A 149 3.39 -5.47 8.01
C ALA A 149 2.39 -6.59 7.68
N LEU A 150 1.24 -6.57 8.35
CA LEU A 150 0.21 -7.60 8.18
C LEU A 150 -1.04 -6.95 7.60
N ILE A 151 -1.58 -7.56 6.54
CA ILE A 151 -2.73 -7.08 5.80
C ILE A 151 -3.69 -8.24 5.64
N LYS A 152 -4.98 -7.98 5.83
CA LYS A 152 -6.05 -8.94 5.64
C LYS A 152 -7.10 -8.32 4.73
N VAL A 153 -7.58 -9.10 3.77
CA VAL A 153 -8.70 -8.76 2.91
C VAL A 153 -9.69 -9.92 2.95
N LYS A 154 -10.92 -9.63 3.36
CA LYS A 154 -12.03 -10.57 3.30
C LYS A 154 -13.03 -10.12 2.25
N ALA A 155 -13.37 -11.03 1.34
CA ALA A 155 -14.42 -10.86 0.36
C ALA A 155 -15.59 -11.77 0.72
N THR A 156 -16.80 -11.24 0.82
CA THR A 156 -18.03 -12.01 1.06
C THR A 156 -19.03 -11.70 -0.06
N VAL A 157 -19.48 -12.72 -0.79
CA VAL A 157 -20.49 -12.52 -1.85
C VAL A 157 -21.85 -12.38 -1.19
N LEU A 158 -22.47 -11.21 -1.32
CA LEU A 158 -23.79 -10.93 -0.77
C LEU A 158 -24.91 -11.36 -1.71
N GLU A 159 -24.69 -11.24 -3.01
CA GLU A 159 -25.65 -11.59 -4.06
C GLU A 159 -24.89 -12.15 -5.28
N GLY A 160 -25.37 -13.26 -5.86
CA GLY A 160 -24.86 -13.80 -7.13
C GLY A 160 -23.63 -14.70 -6.99
N HIS A 161 -22.73 -14.64 -7.99
CA HIS A 161 -21.49 -15.43 -8.05
C HIS A 161 -20.32 -14.52 -8.42
N ALA A 162 -19.21 -14.66 -7.70
CA ALA A 162 -17.99 -13.90 -7.92
C ALA A 162 -16.81 -14.84 -8.18
N LYS A 163 -16.23 -14.73 -9.38
CA LYS A 163 -14.82 -15.08 -9.58
C LYS A 163 -13.99 -13.86 -9.18
N ILE A 164 -13.16 -14.03 -8.16
CA ILE A 164 -12.28 -12.98 -7.63
C ILE A 164 -10.84 -13.34 -7.96
N ASP A 165 -10.19 -12.49 -8.75
CA ASP A 165 -8.76 -12.58 -9.05
C ASP A 165 -8.01 -11.64 -8.10
N PHE A 166 -7.10 -12.21 -7.30
CA PHE A 166 -6.17 -11.47 -6.46
C PHE A 166 -4.81 -11.35 -7.16
N ASP A 167 -4.20 -10.17 -7.07
CA ASP A 167 -2.86 -9.86 -7.57
C ASP A 167 -2.05 -9.17 -6.46
N SER A 168 -1.38 -9.98 -5.64
CA SER A 168 -0.48 -9.48 -4.60
C SER A 168 0.79 -8.93 -5.25
N THR A 169 1.20 -7.72 -4.89
CA THR A 169 2.37 -7.08 -5.51
C THR A 169 3.37 -6.51 -4.52
N LEU A 170 4.64 -6.58 -4.91
CA LEU A 170 5.74 -5.77 -4.39
C LEU A 170 6.21 -4.86 -5.53
N ASP A 171 6.31 -3.54 -5.28
CA ASP A 171 6.66 -2.55 -6.31
C ASP A 171 7.73 -1.57 -5.82
N GLY A 172 8.96 -1.76 -6.27
CA GLY A 172 10.10 -0.88 -6.07
C GLY A 172 10.26 0.22 -7.12
N THR A 173 9.33 0.35 -8.07
CA THR A 173 9.36 1.37 -9.13
C THR A 173 8.64 2.66 -8.79
N VAL A 174 8.36 2.86 -7.50
CA VAL A 174 7.72 4.05 -6.92
C VAL A 174 8.48 5.33 -7.26
N VAL A 175 7.74 6.43 -7.26
CA VAL A 175 8.25 7.78 -7.50
C VAL A 175 8.00 8.67 -6.30
N ASN A 176 8.86 9.67 -6.13
CA ASN A 176 8.67 10.77 -5.20
C ASN A 176 7.99 11.93 -5.94
N GLU A 177 6.77 12.28 -5.53
CA GLU A 177 6.04 13.43 -6.13
C GLU A 177 6.83 14.73 -5.97
N ASP A 178 7.60 14.85 -4.89
CA ASP A 178 8.45 16.00 -4.56
C ASP A 178 9.88 15.88 -5.09
N SER A 179 10.19 14.94 -5.99
CA SER A 179 11.53 14.79 -6.57
C SER A 179 11.94 16.06 -7.33
N ASN A 180 13.15 16.57 -7.08
CA ASN A 180 13.57 17.84 -7.65
C ASN A 180 13.75 17.81 -9.18
N TYR A 181 14.03 16.62 -9.73
CA TYR A 181 14.32 16.41 -11.15
C TYR A 181 13.44 15.32 -11.80
N GLY A 182 12.42 14.80 -11.12
CA GLY A 182 11.57 13.72 -11.65
C GLY A 182 12.24 12.33 -11.66
N ASP A 183 13.42 12.20 -11.06
CA ASP A 183 14.17 10.95 -11.02
C ASP A 183 13.59 9.98 -9.98
N ARG A 184 13.52 8.69 -10.34
CA ARG A 184 13.35 7.60 -9.36
C ARG A 184 14.56 7.53 -8.44
N PHE A 185 14.37 7.26 -7.16
CA PHE A 185 15.48 7.13 -6.21
C PHE A 185 15.97 5.69 -6.03
N TRP A 186 15.18 4.70 -6.46
CA TRP A 186 15.51 3.28 -6.34
C TRP A 186 16.04 2.70 -7.66
N ILE A 187 16.94 1.74 -7.54
CA ILE A 187 17.39 0.85 -8.62
C ILE A 187 17.14 -0.62 -8.19
N PRO A 188 16.78 -1.51 -9.14
CA PRO A 188 16.67 -2.93 -8.85
C PRO A 188 18.04 -3.50 -8.46
N LEU A 189 18.06 -4.39 -7.48
CA LEU A 189 19.20 -5.27 -7.19
C LEU A 189 18.90 -6.74 -7.56
N GLY A 190 17.65 -7.16 -7.43
CA GLY A 190 17.18 -8.46 -7.89
C GLY A 190 15.83 -8.83 -7.31
N GLU A 191 15.24 -9.87 -7.89
CA GLU A 191 13.96 -10.45 -7.52
C GLU A 191 14.12 -11.96 -7.35
N ASP A 192 13.39 -12.54 -6.41
CA ASP A 192 13.35 -13.98 -6.20
C ASP A 192 11.90 -14.45 -6.25
N LYS A 193 11.58 -15.21 -7.31
CA LYS A 193 10.25 -15.76 -7.56
C LYS A 193 9.86 -16.82 -6.53
N ASP A 194 10.82 -17.66 -6.11
CA ASP A 194 10.57 -18.78 -5.21
C ASP A 194 10.44 -18.29 -3.76
N GLU A 195 11.28 -17.32 -3.39
CA GLU A 195 11.24 -16.68 -2.07
C GLU A 195 10.23 -15.52 -1.98
N LYS A 196 9.54 -15.18 -3.08
CA LYS A 196 8.54 -14.10 -3.17
C LYS A 196 9.07 -12.77 -2.65
N SER A 197 10.22 -12.34 -3.17
CA SER A 197 10.92 -11.15 -2.68
C SER A 197 11.45 -10.25 -3.79
N ILE A 198 11.60 -8.97 -3.46
CA ILE A 198 12.34 -7.99 -4.28
C ILE A 198 13.38 -7.29 -3.42
N GLN A 199 14.50 -6.91 -4.05
CA GLN A 199 15.55 -6.11 -3.44
C GLN A 199 15.85 -4.89 -4.30
N VAL A 200 15.89 -3.72 -3.67
CA VAL A 200 16.25 -2.45 -4.31
C VAL A 200 17.34 -1.74 -3.54
N LYS A 201 17.98 -0.77 -4.19
CA LYS A 201 18.98 0.10 -3.58
C LYS A 201 18.76 1.53 -4.00
N THR A 202 19.02 2.50 -3.12
CA THR A 202 19.01 3.90 -3.51
C THR A 202 20.09 4.18 -4.55
N LYS A 203 19.84 5.04 -5.53
CA LYS A 203 20.81 5.42 -6.57
C LYS A 203 22.13 5.93 -6.00
N ALA A 204 23.21 5.78 -6.78
CA ALA A 204 24.48 6.39 -6.45
C ALA A 204 24.35 7.92 -6.43
N ASN A 205 25.07 8.58 -5.54
CA ASN A 205 25.06 10.03 -5.40
C ASN A 205 26.52 10.56 -5.30
N PRO A 206 26.78 11.80 -5.72
CA PRO A 206 28.12 12.39 -5.70
C PRO A 206 28.46 13.09 -4.37
N TYR A 207 27.75 12.80 -3.28
CA TYR A 207 27.80 13.57 -2.03
C TYR A 207 28.38 12.79 -0.84
N ASP A 208 28.99 11.63 -1.10
CA ASP A 208 29.52 10.70 -0.08
C ASP A 208 28.47 10.28 0.96
N VAL A 209 27.19 10.29 0.56
CA VAL A 209 26.08 9.85 1.40
C VAL A 209 25.85 8.34 1.19
N PRO A 210 25.63 7.56 2.25
CA PRO A 210 25.36 6.13 2.15
C PRO A 210 24.21 5.82 1.18
N GLN A 211 24.34 4.70 0.48
CA GLN A 211 23.21 4.10 -0.22
C GLN A 211 22.55 3.10 0.71
N PHE A 212 21.22 3.05 0.68
CA PHE A 212 20.42 2.14 1.46
C PHE A 212 19.89 1.02 0.57
N THR A 213 19.85 -0.19 1.09
CA THR A 213 19.22 -1.35 0.45
C THR A 213 17.89 -1.59 1.14
N VAL A 214 16.89 -2.08 0.42
CA VAL A 214 15.63 -2.55 1.00
C VAL A 214 15.30 -3.89 0.38
N LEU A 215 15.01 -4.88 1.20
CA LEU A 215 14.45 -6.15 0.78
C LEU A 215 13.03 -6.27 1.34
N LEU A 216 12.10 -6.58 0.44
CA LEU A 216 10.72 -6.91 0.75
C LEU A 216 10.49 -8.38 0.44
N LYS A 217 9.84 -9.09 1.35
CA LYS A 217 9.39 -10.46 1.13
C LYS A 217 7.93 -10.60 1.56
N GLU A 218 7.13 -11.28 0.76
CA GLU A 218 5.73 -11.56 1.09
C GLU A 218 5.42 -13.05 1.28
N SER A 219 4.37 -13.32 2.05
CA SER A 219 3.71 -14.62 2.13
C SER A 219 2.20 -14.42 2.17
N LEU A 220 1.49 -15.17 1.33
CA LEU A 220 0.03 -15.18 1.31
C LEU A 220 -0.49 -16.37 2.12
N ARG A 221 -1.53 -16.15 2.92
CA ARG A 221 -2.19 -17.20 3.71
C ARG A 221 -3.70 -17.12 3.62
N HIS A 222 -4.34 -18.27 3.79
CA HIS A 222 -5.78 -18.41 3.96
C HIS A 222 -6.02 -19.46 5.04
N ASN A 223 -6.79 -19.12 6.08
CA ASN A 223 -7.05 -20.01 7.22
C ASN A 223 -5.77 -20.59 7.86
N GLY A 224 -4.70 -19.79 7.94
CA GLY A 224 -3.41 -20.20 8.50
C GLY A 224 -2.52 -21.04 7.57
N GLU A 225 -2.99 -21.39 6.36
CA GLU A 225 -2.21 -22.15 5.37
C GLU A 225 -1.67 -21.24 4.27
N THR A 226 -0.48 -21.54 3.75
CA THR A 226 0.13 -20.77 2.66
C THR A 226 -0.66 -20.92 1.36
N VAL A 227 -0.99 -19.80 0.73
CA VAL A 227 -1.53 -19.72 -0.62
C VAL A 227 -0.37 -19.55 -1.60
N ASN A 228 -0.40 -20.31 -2.70
CA ASN A 228 0.58 -20.19 -3.79
C ASN A 228 -0.14 -19.88 -5.09
N GLY A 229 0.14 -18.70 -5.62
CA GLY A 229 -0.31 -18.25 -6.93
C GLY A 229 0.73 -18.43 -8.03
N ASP A 230 0.40 -17.97 -9.22
CA ASP A 230 1.35 -17.77 -10.30
C ASP A 230 2.17 -16.51 -10.04
N VAL A 231 3.46 -16.69 -9.79
CA VAL A 231 4.38 -15.60 -9.47
C VAL A 231 5.11 -15.13 -10.73
N THR A 232 5.14 -13.82 -10.96
CA THR A 232 5.90 -13.18 -12.03
C THR A 232 6.74 -12.05 -11.47
N THR A 233 7.89 -11.79 -12.10
CA THR A 233 8.82 -10.74 -11.68
C THR A 233 9.25 -9.90 -12.88
N GLU A 234 9.46 -8.61 -12.63
CA GLU A 234 10.11 -7.65 -13.53
C GLU A 234 11.07 -6.81 -12.69
N ASP A 235 11.89 -5.96 -13.32
CA ASP A 235 12.84 -5.09 -12.60
C ASP A 235 12.16 -4.32 -11.45
N ALA A 236 12.57 -4.64 -10.21
CA ALA A 236 12.06 -4.15 -8.94
C ALA A 236 10.56 -4.43 -8.71
N LYS A 237 9.97 -5.47 -9.33
CA LYS A 237 8.56 -5.81 -9.18
C LYS A 237 8.34 -7.30 -9.02
N LEU A 238 7.34 -7.64 -8.22
CA LEU A 238 6.80 -8.97 -8.10
C LEU A 238 5.27 -8.92 -8.10
N SER A 239 4.65 -9.90 -8.73
CA SER A 239 3.20 -10.12 -8.76
C SER A 239 2.92 -11.60 -8.52
N GLU A 240 2.08 -11.92 -7.52
CA GLU A 240 1.57 -13.26 -7.24
C GLU A 240 0.05 -13.29 -7.44
N LYS A 241 -0.39 -14.08 -8.42
CA LYS A 241 -1.79 -14.12 -8.86
C LYS A 241 -2.47 -15.44 -8.58
N PHE A 242 -3.69 -15.38 -8.06
CA PHE A 242 -4.56 -16.55 -7.96
C PHE A 242 -6.02 -16.12 -8.01
N SER A 243 -6.91 -17.08 -8.27
CA SER A 243 -8.35 -16.85 -8.38
C SER A 243 -9.10 -17.71 -7.37
N VAL A 244 -10.23 -17.20 -6.90
CA VAL A 244 -11.22 -17.95 -6.13
C VAL A 244 -12.60 -17.76 -6.73
N ASP A 245 -13.41 -18.80 -6.69
CA ASP A 245 -14.82 -18.76 -7.10
C ASP A 245 -15.68 -18.86 -5.84
N LEU A 246 -16.59 -17.90 -5.67
CA LEU A 246 -17.47 -17.79 -4.51
C LEU A 246 -18.92 -17.65 -4.97
N ASN A 247 -19.79 -18.47 -4.38
CA ASN A 247 -21.24 -18.35 -4.49
C ASN A 247 -21.78 -17.40 -3.43
N GLU A 248 -23.06 -17.06 -3.56
CA GLU A 248 -23.78 -16.26 -2.58
C GLU A 248 -23.63 -16.80 -1.16
N ASN A 249 -23.32 -15.91 -0.21
CA ASN A 249 -23.02 -16.17 1.19
C ASN A 249 -21.69 -16.88 1.47
N GLU A 250 -20.87 -17.18 0.45
CA GLU A 250 -19.50 -17.65 0.65
C GLU A 250 -18.54 -16.47 0.84
N SER A 251 -17.47 -16.73 1.60
CA SER A 251 -16.43 -15.74 1.87
C SER A 251 -15.04 -16.33 1.73
N TYR A 252 -14.10 -15.50 1.30
CA TYR A 252 -12.68 -15.81 1.26
C TYR A 252 -11.88 -14.75 2.02
N GLU A 253 -11.01 -15.17 2.93
CA GLU A 253 -10.11 -14.30 3.69
C GLU A 253 -8.67 -14.53 3.23
N LEU A 254 -8.06 -13.52 2.63
CA LEU A 254 -6.66 -13.49 2.26
C LEU A 254 -5.87 -12.71 3.31
N GLU A 255 -4.84 -13.33 3.86
CA GLU A 255 -3.82 -12.68 4.66
C GLU A 255 -2.56 -12.49 3.81
N LYS A 256 -1.98 -11.29 3.83
CA LYS A 256 -0.69 -10.95 3.23
C LYS A 256 0.24 -10.49 4.33
N ASP A 257 1.25 -11.30 4.60
CA ASP A 257 2.31 -11.00 5.55
C ASP A 257 3.53 -10.49 4.79
N VAL A 258 4.09 -9.35 5.20
CA VAL A 258 5.27 -8.77 4.58
C VAL A 258 6.35 -8.54 5.63
N ILE A 259 7.59 -8.90 5.29
CA ILE A 259 8.80 -8.51 6.02
C ILE A 259 9.59 -7.49 5.19
N VAL A 260 10.01 -6.41 5.86
CA VAL A 260 10.78 -5.30 5.29
C VAL A 260 12.09 -5.15 6.04
N VAL A 261 13.22 -5.38 5.37
CA VAL A 261 14.57 -5.20 5.97
C VAL A 261 15.38 -4.17 5.19
N THR A 262 16.17 -3.36 5.90
CA THR A 262 17.01 -2.29 5.34
C THR A 262 18.49 -2.48 5.63
#